data_AF-W6QBD5-F1
#
_entry.id   AF-W6QBD5-F1
#
_cell.length_a   1.000
_cell.length_b   1.000
_cell.length_c   1.000
_cell.angle_alpha   90.00
_cell.angle_beta   90.00
_cell.angle_gamma   90.00
#
_symmetry.space_group_name_H-M   'P 1'
#
loop_
_entity.id
_entity.type
_entity.pdbx_description
1 polymer ?
#
loop_
_entity_poly.entity_id
_entity_poly.type
_entity_poly.pdbx_seq_one_letter_code
_entity_poly.pdbx_strand_id
1 'polypeptide(L)'
;MDLPSSLTLLEAFSNAEDVDRLNGSQVDLDAFGQFIASGRKPISQPHMTLTNHVPQTYPLDSYLTTINELLSPPTPDLILGEYNQPFELQRTFETRLPNLSEESKSYLHLKGALRIVPVDLRNELLGAYIKYVHPLLPVIDLQWFLSSVMVEDESRFPSPLLHQAVMLAGSAFIEQEAAVKAGFSSRKALRRTLFGRAKLLYEFETEPDAYTQIQALLLMMQWHGSGVGHKIPTYWFDLAYSTAERVGLLGSLETGSFSHKHRLWWCLYVRDRILSLGFRRPLRIPNSDVTMSLLESTRYYSSEPYHDLVLVMLGEAAAMLNWENQERMMLLFIQEIKLAHCVGVIINLLYQDAWSPSPSGDYKYAMVPKSNVPQAAITECEQLLKTWIEDLPAPAHYFSPSLLHGCHTESPEIVLLVHQAFLYLLHLTTMSVLYQDASSRGDGLQTTLISEMRGLTSQVNEILNELHDCRILHFLPGSTITILIIILEASLPDLKVSDDIVRMQAMSNLYACEEAAGYLLQTYPAAEIVLSRAQNARGHLLGLTAT
;
A
#
# COMPACT_ATOMS: atom_id res chain seq x y z
N MET A 1 30.59 -6.10 19.17
CA MET A 1 30.56 -7.00 18.00
C MET A 1 29.44 -6.49 17.13
N ASP A 2 29.83 -5.85 16.03
CA ASP A 2 28.96 -5.07 15.16
C ASP A 2 27.99 -6.00 14.41
N LEU A 3 26.69 -5.82 14.63
CA LEU A 3 25.64 -6.42 13.81
C LEU A 3 25.36 -5.51 12.62
N PRO A 4 25.10 -6.05 11.41
CA PRO A 4 24.51 -5.26 10.33
C PRO A 4 23.04 -5.01 10.69
N SER A 5 22.73 -3.82 11.20
CA SER A 5 21.39 -3.40 11.65
C SER A 5 20.50 -2.88 10.51
N SER A 6 20.56 -3.48 9.32
CA SER A 6 19.80 -3.01 8.16
C SER A 6 19.25 -4.17 7.34
N LEU A 7 18.21 -4.82 7.85
CA LEU A 7 17.31 -5.60 6.98
C LEU A 7 16.30 -4.61 6.40
N THR A 8 16.46 -4.30 5.11
CA THR A 8 15.57 -3.34 4.43
C THR A 8 14.18 -3.94 4.24
N LEU A 9 13.15 -3.10 4.15
CA LEU A 9 11.75 -3.51 3.90
C LEU A 9 11.61 -4.41 2.65
N LEU A 10 12.55 -4.28 1.69
CA LEU A 10 12.67 -5.09 0.47
C LEU A 10 13.18 -6.52 0.72
N GLU A 11 13.96 -6.78 1.76
CA GLU A 11 14.58 -8.10 2.00
C GLU A 11 13.62 -9.10 2.65
N ALA A 12 12.60 -8.62 3.35
CA ALA A 12 11.48 -9.46 3.77
C ALA A 12 10.70 -10.06 2.56
N PHE A 13 10.91 -9.53 1.35
CA PHE A 13 10.34 -10.05 0.10
C PHE A 13 11.32 -10.89 -0.73
N SER A 14 12.56 -11.10 -0.27
CA SER A 14 13.67 -11.58 -1.12
C SER A 14 14.24 -12.96 -0.76
N ASN A 15 13.72 -13.65 0.26
CA ASN A 15 14.31 -14.94 0.69
C ASN A 15 13.52 -16.15 0.16
N ALA A 16 13.89 -16.63 -1.03
CA ALA A 16 13.94 -18.05 -1.39
C ALA A 16 14.80 -18.21 -2.67
N GLU A 17 15.75 -19.14 -2.63
CA GLU A 17 16.80 -19.36 -3.64
C GLU A 17 16.27 -19.74 -5.03
N ASP A 18 16.95 -19.20 -6.04
CA ASP A 18 16.81 -19.51 -7.48
C ASP A 18 17.34 -20.90 -7.85
N VAL A 19 16.63 -21.59 -8.74
CA VAL A 19 17.23 -22.50 -9.72
C VAL A 19 16.70 -22.10 -11.10
N ASP A 20 17.51 -21.37 -11.86
CA ASP A 20 17.86 -21.73 -13.25
C ASP A 20 18.84 -20.71 -13.85
N ARG A 21 20.09 -21.12 -14.01
CA ARG A 21 21.09 -20.44 -14.83
C ARG A 21 21.19 -21.12 -16.18
N LEU A 22 20.76 -20.44 -17.25
CA LEU A 22 21.24 -20.70 -18.61
C LEU A 22 21.56 -19.37 -19.30
N ASN A 23 22.85 -19.01 -19.26
CA ASN A 23 23.40 -17.94 -20.09
C ASN A 23 23.60 -18.47 -21.51
N GLY A 24 22.96 -17.81 -22.48
CA GLY A 24 23.30 -17.90 -23.90
C GLY A 24 24.03 -16.63 -24.34
N SER A 25 25.24 -16.78 -24.89
CA SER A 25 25.68 -16.15 -26.15
C SER A 25 27.20 -16.18 -26.28
N GLN A 26 27.71 -16.83 -27.34
CA GLN A 26 28.65 -16.25 -28.30
C GLN A 26 29.01 -17.23 -29.42
N VAL A 27 28.72 -16.78 -30.66
CA VAL A 27 29.59 -16.67 -31.85
C VAL A 27 30.32 -17.93 -32.39
N ASP A 28 30.11 -18.13 -33.69
CA ASP A 28 30.76 -19.06 -34.64
C ASP A 28 32.29 -19.15 -34.55
N LEU A 29 32.82 -20.37 -34.76
CA LEU A 29 33.96 -20.61 -35.65
C LEU A 29 34.12 -22.10 -36.00
N ASP A 30 34.06 -22.36 -37.30
CA ASP A 30 34.38 -23.61 -37.96
C ASP A 30 35.86 -24.02 -37.79
N ALA A 31 36.09 -25.32 -38.03
CA ALA A 31 37.37 -26.01 -38.25
C ALA A 31 38.21 -26.39 -37.01
N PHE A 32 38.22 -27.68 -36.67
CA PHE A 32 39.37 -28.55 -36.95
C PHE A 32 38.95 -30.02 -36.77
N GLY A 33 39.13 -30.81 -37.83
CA GLY A 33 38.77 -32.21 -37.85
C GLY A 33 39.86 -33.14 -37.31
N GLN A 34 39.44 -34.40 -37.33
CA GLN A 34 40.21 -35.63 -37.54
C GLN A 34 40.48 -36.56 -36.34
N PHE A 35 39.87 -37.76 -36.48
CA PHE A 35 40.51 -39.09 -36.36
C PHE A 35 40.74 -39.58 -34.90
N ILE A 36 40.38 -40.78 -34.44
CA ILE A 36 40.10 -42.09 -35.06
C ILE A 36 39.41 -43.02 -34.03
N ALA A 37 38.50 -43.85 -34.55
CA ALA A 37 38.10 -45.21 -34.16
C ALA A 37 37.72 -45.57 -32.71
N SER A 38 36.49 -46.08 -32.55
CA SER A 38 36.27 -47.53 -32.61
C SER A 38 34.80 -47.85 -32.94
N GLY A 39 34.60 -48.97 -33.65
CA GLY A 39 33.49 -49.24 -34.56
C GLY A 39 32.13 -49.58 -33.93
N ARG A 40 31.08 -49.19 -34.65
CA ARG A 40 29.70 -49.69 -34.53
C ARG A 40 29.50 -50.97 -35.35
N LYS A 41 28.62 -51.85 -34.86
CA LYS A 41 27.41 -52.46 -35.49
C LYS A 41 27.13 -53.86 -34.87
N PRO A 42 25.94 -54.48 -35.03
CA PRO A 42 24.61 -53.98 -35.42
C PRO A 42 23.40 -54.56 -34.61
N ILE A 43 22.25 -53.88 -34.72
CA ILE A 43 20.87 -54.39 -34.94
C ILE A 43 20.23 -55.44 -33.98
N SER A 44 18.98 -55.12 -33.63
CA SER A 44 17.81 -55.96 -33.29
C SER A 44 17.72 -56.65 -31.92
N GLN A 45 16.66 -56.32 -31.18
CA GLN A 45 16.03 -57.22 -30.22
C GLN A 45 14.49 -57.23 -30.39
N PRO A 46 13.84 -58.35 -30.02
CA PRO A 46 12.53 -58.77 -30.51
C PRO A 46 11.39 -58.52 -29.50
N HIS A 47 10.16 -58.73 -29.96
CA HIS A 47 8.90 -58.62 -29.23
C HIS A 47 8.74 -59.56 -28.02
N MET A 48 7.73 -59.21 -27.19
CA MET A 48 7.11 -59.87 -26.01
C MET A 48 7.78 -59.55 -24.67
N THR A 49 7.08 -59.10 -23.62
CA THR A 49 5.73 -59.50 -23.14
C THR A 49 5.02 -58.35 -22.40
N LEU A 50 3.70 -58.21 -22.60
CA LEU A 50 2.81 -57.46 -21.71
C LEU A 50 2.87 -58.08 -20.30
N THR A 51 3.44 -57.36 -19.34
CA THR A 51 3.25 -57.64 -17.91
C THR A 51 2.21 -56.68 -17.36
N ASN A 52 1.02 -57.21 -17.11
CA ASN A 52 -0.07 -56.56 -16.39
C ASN A 52 0.36 -56.27 -14.95
N HIS A 53 0.83 -55.08 -14.63
CA HIS A 53 0.75 -54.47 -13.29
C HIS A 53 0.92 -52.95 -13.41
N VAL A 54 -0.12 -52.25 -13.87
CA VAL A 54 -0.29 -50.84 -13.57
C VAL A 54 -1.22 -50.79 -12.35
N PRO A 55 -0.75 -50.41 -11.16
CA PRO A 55 -1.66 -50.10 -10.06
C PRO A 55 -2.57 -48.97 -10.54
N GLN A 56 -3.89 -49.11 -10.33
CA GLN A 56 -4.86 -48.06 -10.64
C GLN A 56 -4.38 -46.73 -10.05
N THR A 57 -3.82 -45.86 -10.89
CA THR A 57 -3.55 -44.49 -10.53
C THR A 57 -4.89 -43.78 -10.40
N TYR A 58 -5.06 -43.09 -9.26
CA TYR A 58 -6.12 -42.15 -8.95
C TYR A 58 -6.53 -41.27 -10.14
N PRO A 59 -7.78 -40.78 -10.20
CA PRO A 59 -8.36 -40.19 -11.41
C PRO A 59 -7.49 -39.03 -11.93
N LEU A 60 -7.24 -39.06 -13.25
CA LEU A 60 -6.55 -38.02 -14.04
C LEU A 60 -7.08 -36.61 -13.80
N ASP A 61 -8.28 -36.49 -13.23
CA ASP A 61 -8.87 -35.24 -12.75
C ASP A 61 -7.93 -34.48 -11.82
N SER A 62 -7.17 -35.16 -10.94
CA SER A 62 -6.24 -34.48 -10.03
C SER A 62 -5.14 -33.72 -10.76
N TYR A 63 -4.58 -34.30 -11.84
CA TYR A 63 -3.53 -33.64 -12.61
C TYR A 63 -4.07 -32.53 -13.49
N LEU A 64 -5.26 -32.68 -14.08
CA LEU A 64 -5.93 -31.59 -14.79
C LEU A 64 -6.31 -30.45 -13.85
N THR A 65 -6.67 -30.75 -12.60
CA THR A 65 -6.95 -29.75 -11.56
C THR A 65 -5.67 -29.02 -11.15
N THR A 66 -4.58 -29.74 -10.89
CA THR A 66 -3.28 -29.15 -10.56
C THR A 66 -2.69 -28.35 -11.72
N ILE A 67 -2.84 -28.83 -12.96
CA ILE A 67 -2.44 -28.10 -14.17
C ILE A 67 -3.32 -26.86 -14.37
N ASN A 68 -4.62 -26.94 -14.12
CA ASN A 68 -5.51 -25.77 -14.14
C ASN A 68 -5.20 -24.77 -13.01
N GLU A 69 -4.84 -25.23 -11.81
CA GLU A 69 -4.39 -24.38 -10.70
C GLU A 69 -3.05 -23.69 -11.00
N LEU A 70 -2.16 -24.36 -11.72
CA LEU A 70 -0.87 -23.80 -12.16
C LEU A 70 -1.00 -22.84 -13.35
N LEU A 71 -1.92 -23.12 -14.29
CA LEU A 71 -2.10 -22.34 -15.52
C LEU A 71 -3.13 -21.20 -15.37
N SER A 72 -4.01 -21.26 -14.37
CA SER A 72 -5.01 -20.24 -14.11
C SER A 72 -4.93 -19.76 -12.66
N PRO A 73 -4.72 -18.46 -12.39
CA PRO A 73 -5.08 -17.94 -11.07
C PRO A 73 -6.57 -18.20 -10.86
N PRO A 74 -6.99 -18.70 -9.68
CA PRO A 74 -8.40 -18.92 -9.40
C PRO A 74 -9.12 -17.58 -9.42
N THR A 75 -10.21 -17.48 -10.18
CA THR A 75 -11.18 -16.39 -10.03
C THR A 75 -12.62 -16.93 -10.05
N PRO A 76 -13.51 -16.51 -9.13
CA PRO A 76 -13.28 -16.01 -7.77
C PRO A 76 -13.77 -17.02 -6.72
N ASP A 77 -13.28 -16.85 -5.49
CA ASP A 77 -13.78 -17.41 -4.23
C ASP A 77 -15.23 -16.97 -3.93
N LEU A 78 -16.15 -17.21 -4.88
CA LEU A 78 -17.57 -17.07 -4.69
C LEU A 78 -18.10 -18.39 -4.17
N ILE A 79 -18.87 -18.35 -3.09
CA ILE A 79 -19.60 -19.53 -2.62
C ILE A 79 -20.66 -19.83 -3.68
N LEU A 80 -20.44 -20.85 -4.51
CA LEU A 80 -21.43 -21.36 -5.46
C LEU A 80 -22.53 -22.05 -4.66
N GLY A 81 -23.53 -21.29 -4.21
CA GLY A 81 -24.77 -21.84 -3.66
C GLY A 81 -25.65 -22.38 -4.80
N GLU A 82 -26.12 -23.62 -4.67
CA GLU A 82 -27.07 -24.27 -5.58
C GLU A 82 -28.51 -23.72 -5.45
N TYR A 83 -28.74 -22.41 -5.38
CA TYR A 83 -30.09 -21.85 -5.47
C TYR A 83 -30.04 -20.45 -6.09
N ASN A 84 -30.58 -20.32 -7.30
CA ASN A 84 -30.93 -19.06 -8.01
C ASN A 84 -29.89 -17.93 -7.88
N GLN A 85 -28.87 -17.90 -8.75
CA GLN A 85 -28.01 -16.72 -8.87
C GLN A 85 -28.87 -15.50 -9.22
N PRO A 86 -28.93 -14.44 -8.39
CA PRO A 86 -29.62 -13.22 -8.77
C PRO A 86 -28.93 -12.58 -9.98
N PHE A 87 -29.74 -12.09 -10.92
CA PHE A 87 -29.33 -11.38 -12.15
C PHE A 87 -28.30 -10.25 -11.88
N GLU A 88 -28.28 -9.71 -10.67
CA GLU A 88 -27.35 -8.67 -10.22
C GLU A 88 -25.88 -9.10 -10.18
N LEU A 89 -25.57 -10.39 -9.96
CA LEU A 89 -24.19 -10.92 -9.97
C LEU A 89 -23.60 -11.07 -11.38
N GLN A 90 -24.42 -10.87 -12.42
CA GLN A 90 -24.05 -11.05 -13.83
C GLN A 90 -23.88 -9.72 -14.58
N ARG A 91 -24.08 -8.56 -13.93
CA ARG A 91 -23.90 -7.27 -14.60
C ARG A 91 -22.43 -7.07 -14.98
N THR A 92 -22.20 -6.68 -16.23
CA THR A 92 -20.87 -6.39 -16.76
C THR A 92 -20.84 -5.03 -17.44
N PHE A 93 -19.66 -4.43 -17.54
CA PHE A 93 -19.49 -3.22 -18.33
C PHE A 93 -19.79 -3.48 -19.82
N GLU A 94 -20.59 -2.61 -20.42
CA GLU A 94 -20.90 -2.57 -21.86
C GLU A 94 -19.89 -1.72 -22.65
N THR A 95 -18.93 -1.11 -21.95
CA THR A 95 -17.95 -0.19 -22.52
C THR A 95 -17.19 -0.83 -23.67
N ARG A 96 -17.16 -0.13 -24.80
CA ARG A 96 -16.34 -0.53 -25.94
C ARG A 96 -14.88 -0.43 -25.52
N LEU A 97 -14.19 -1.56 -25.53
CA LEU A 97 -12.76 -1.66 -25.35
C LEU A 97 -12.09 -1.62 -26.73
N PRO A 98 -11.79 -0.44 -27.30
CA PRO A 98 -11.15 -0.33 -28.61
C PRO A 98 -9.77 -1.00 -28.54
N ASN A 99 -9.32 -1.55 -29.67
CA ASN A 99 -7.98 -2.15 -29.84
C ASN A 99 -7.73 -3.52 -29.15
N LEU A 100 -8.75 -4.11 -28.52
CA LEU A 100 -8.64 -5.47 -27.96
C LEU A 100 -9.17 -6.54 -28.91
N SER A 101 -8.43 -7.63 -29.07
CA SER A 101 -8.88 -8.81 -29.81
C SER A 101 -10.08 -9.48 -29.13
N GLU A 102 -10.89 -10.21 -29.90
CA GLU A 102 -12.04 -10.95 -29.33
C GLU A 102 -11.61 -12.03 -28.32
N GLU A 103 -10.42 -12.62 -28.50
CA GLU A 103 -9.82 -13.56 -27.56
C GLU A 103 -9.52 -12.87 -26.22
N SER A 104 -8.89 -11.69 -26.25
CA SER A 104 -8.60 -10.89 -25.05
C SER A 104 -9.87 -10.47 -24.33
N LYS A 105 -10.91 -10.04 -25.07
CA LYS A 105 -12.23 -9.72 -24.48
C LYS A 105 -12.85 -10.94 -23.82
N SER A 106 -12.85 -12.09 -24.51
CA SER A 106 -13.37 -13.35 -23.97
C SER A 106 -12.62 -13.76 -22.71
N TYR A 107 -11.30 -13.58 -22.67
CA TYR A 107 -10.47 -13.85 -21.49
C TYR A 107 -10.81 -12.91 -20.32
N LEU A 108 -10.98 -11.60 -20.57
CA LEU A 108 -11.38 -10.63 -19.55
C LEU A 108 -12.78 -10.95 -18.99
N HIS A 109 -13.73 -11.36 -19.83
CA HIS A 109 -15.05 -11.82 -19.40
C HIS A 109 -14.96 -13.11 -18.56
N LEU A 110 -14.18 -14.09 -19.02
CA LEU A 110 -13.96 -15.36 -18.32
C LEU A 110 -13.36 -15.14 -16.94
N LYS A 111 -12.32 -14.29 -16.84
CA LYS A 111 -11.68 -13.93 -15.57
C LYS A 111 -12.53 -12.98 -14.71
N GLY A 112 -13.65 -12.49 -15.24
CA GLY A 112 -14.59 -11.61 -14.55
C GLY A 112 -14.09 -10.19 -14.36
N ALA A 113 -13.08 -9.75 -15.11
CA ALA A 113 -12.51 -8.40 -15.04
C ALA A 113 -13.56 -7.30 -15.31
N LEU A 114 -14.53 -7.61 -16.17
CA LEU A 114 -15.61 -6.70 -16.56
C LEU A 114 -16.87 -6.83 -15.69
N ARG A 115 -16.86 -7.65 -14.63
CA ARG A 115 -18.03 -7.82 -13.76
C ARG A 115 -18.17 -6.65 -12.78
N ILE A 116 -19.38 -6.11 -12.72
CA ILE A 116 -19.80 -5.08 -11.78
C ILE A 116 -20.26 -5.78 -10.50
N VAL A 117 -19.93 -5.21 -9.34
CA VAL A 117 -20.37 -5.75 -8.05
C VAL A 117 -21.88 -5.48 -7.82
N PRO A 118 -22.57 -6.29 -6.99
CA PRO A 118 -23.97 -6.01 -6.62
C PRO A 118 -24.14 -4.59 -6.04
N VAL A 119 -25.31 -3.97 -6.24
CA VAL A 119 -25.58 -2.57 -5.84
C VAL A 119 -25.32 -2.34 -4.35
N ASP A 120 -25.79 -3.25 -3.49
CA ASP A 120 -25.58 -3.17 -2.04
C ASP A 120 -24.08 -3.09 -1.72
N LEU A 121 -23.29 -4.03 -2.26
CA LEU A 121 -21.85 -4.05 -2.03
C LEU A 121 -21.17 -2.82 -2.63
N ARG A 122 -21.56 -2.38 -3.82
CA ARG A 122 -21.05 -1.16 -4.46
C ARG A 122 -21.22 0.06 -3.55
N ASN A 123 -22.39 0.23 -2.96
CA ASN A 123 -22.68 1.38 -2.11
C ASN A 123 -21.83 1.36 -0.83
N GLU A 124 -21.68 0.19 -0.19
CA GLU A 124 -20.80 -0.01 0.97
C GLU A 124 -19.34 0.32 0.63
N LEU A 125 -18.85 -0.17 -0.51
CA LEU A 125 -17.49 0.10 -0.99
C LEU A 125 -17.26 1.58 -1.27
N LEU A 126 -18.24 2.27 -1.86
CA LEU A 126 -18.16 3.70 -2.12
C LEU A 126 -18.21 4.53 -0.84
N GLY A 127 -19.08 4.17 0.10
CA GLY A 127 -19.12 4.81 1.42
C GLY A 127 -17.80 4.66 2.15
N ALA A 128 -17.22 3.46 2.15
CA ALA A 128 -15.90 3.18 2.72
C ALA A 128 -14.77 3.98 2.02
N TYR A 129 -14.80 4.08 0.69
CA TYR A 129 -13.84 4.89 -0.07
C TYR A 129 -13.91 6.38 0.33
N ILE A 130 -15.10 6.95 0.41
CA ILE A 130 -15.32 8.35 0.79
C ILE A 130 -14.86 8.59 2.22
N LYS A 131 -15.17 7.69 3.16
CA LYS A 131 -14.80 7.82 4.57
C LYS A 131 -13.29 7.68 4.81
N TYR A 132 -12.64 6.66 4.24
CA TYR A 132 -11.31 6.25 4.71
C TYR A 132 -10.19 6.32 3.66
N VAL A 133 -10.49 6.60 2.39
CA VAL A 133 -9.47 6.77 1.34
C VAL A 133 -9.42 8.20 0.84
N HIS A 134 -10.55 8.75 0.43
CA HIS A 134 -10.65 10.08 -0.19
C HIS A 134 -10.01 11.21 0.63
N PRO A 135 -10.12 11.26 1.98
CA PRO A 135 -9.60 12.39 2.77
C PRO A 135 -8.09 12.60 2.66
N LEU A 136 -7.32 11.52 2.44
CA LEU A 136 -5.86 11.55 2.32
C LEU A 136 -5.37 11.07 0.94
N LEU A 137 -6.30 10.80 0.02
CA LEU A 137 -6.01 10.43 -1.37
C LEU A 137 -7.14 10.88 -2.31
N PRO A 138 -7.38 12.20 -2.46
CA PRO A 138 -8.49 12.73 -3.24
C PRO A 138 -8.23 12.70 -4.75
N VAL A 139 -7.97 11.50 -5.29
CA VAL A 139 -7.66 11.30 -6.70
C VAL A 139 -8.90 11.34 -7.59
N ILE A 140 -10.11 11.19 -7.02
CA ILE A 140 -11.38 11.14 -7.76
C ILE A 140 -12.14 12.46 -7.63
N ASP A 141 -12.78 12.89 -8.71
CA ASP A 141 -13.87 13.87 -8.62
C ASP A 141 -15.15 13.15 -8.17
N LEU A 142 -15.50 13.27 -6.88
CA LEU A 142 -16.63 12.57 -6.30
C LEU A 142 -17.97 12.93 -6.95
N GLN A 143 -18.17 14.19 -7.35
CA GLN A 143 -19.43 14.64 -7.95
C GLN A 143 -19.68 13.90 -9.27
N TRP A 144 -18.68 13.95 -10.16
CA TRP A 144 -18.75 13.26 -11.45
C TRP A 144 -18.84 11.74 -11.26
N PHE A 145 -17.96 11.16 -10.44
CA PHE A 145 -17.87 9.72 -10.31
C PHE A 145 -19.15 9.11 -9.71
N LEU A 146 -19.68 9.70 -8.63
CA LEU A 146 -20.90 9.20 -7.99
C LEU A 146 -22.12 9.38 -8.89
N SER A 147 -22.21 10.49 -9.63
CA SER A 147 -23.28 10.67 -10.63
C SER A 147 -23.24 9.56 -11.69
N SER A 148 -22.06 9.30 -12.28
CA SER A 148 -21.93 8.28 -13.33
C SER A 148 -22.13 6.84 -12.84
N VAL A 149 -21.86 6.54 -11.58
CA VAL A 149 -21.98 5.17 -11.02
C VAL A 149 -23.34 4.92 -10.35
N MET A 150 -23.95 5.93 -9.74
CA MET A 150 -25.18 5.76 -8.94
C MET A 150 -26.44 6.32 -9.61
N VAL A 151 -26.32 7.34 -10.47
CA VAL A 151 -27.47 8.01 -11.10
C VAL A 151 -27.62 7.58 -12.56
N GLU A 152 -26.51 7.53 -13.28
CA GLU A 152 -26.47 7.06 -14.66
C GLU A 152 -26.39 5.52 -14.72
N ASP A 153 -26.39 4.99 -15.95
CA ASP A 153 -26.19 3.57 -16.19
C ASP A 153 -24.73 3.16 -15.93
N GLU A 154 -24.50 2.57 -14.75
CA GLU A 154 -23.19 2.07 -14.30
C GLU A 154 -22.52 1.13 -15.32
N SER A 155 -23.30 0.37 -16.11
CA SER A 155 -22.75 -0.53 -17.12
C SER A 155 -22.02 0.21 -18.24
N ARG A 156 -22.34 1.49 -18.44
CA ARG A 156 -21.75 2.38 -19.43
C ARG A 156 -20.64 3.26 -18.86
N PHE A 157 -20.22 3.02 -17.61
CA PHE A 157 -19.13 3.77 -17.00
C PHE A 157 -17.86 3.67 -17.87
N PRO A 158 -17.22 4.80 -18.22
CA PRO A 158 -16.23 4.85 -19.30
C PRO A 158 -14.96 4.06 -19.00
N SER A 159 -14.61 3.89 -17.72
CA SER A 159 -13.38 3.21 -17.30
C SER A 159 -13.65 2.05 -16.35
N PRO A 160 -13.76 0.81 -16.86
CA PRO A 160 -13.81 -0.38 -16.01
C PRO A 160 -12.62 -0.44 -15.04
N LEU A 161 -11.43 0.00 -15.49
CA LEU A 161 -10.21 0.02 -14.68
C LEU A 161 -10.39 0.91 -13.44
N LEU A 162 -10.80 2.17 -13.65
CA LEU A 162 -10.98 3.12 -12.55
C LEU A 162 -12.08 2.65 -11.58
N HIS A 163 -13.18 2.11 -12.10
CA HIS A 163 -14.26 1.58 -11.28
C HIS A 163 -13.75 0.46 -10.35
N GLN A 164 -13.10 -0.56 -10.91
CA GLN A 164 -12.55 -1.66 -10.11
C GLN A 164 -11.52 -1.17 -9.10
N ALA A 165 -10.71 -0.16 -9.44
CA ALA A 165 -9.72 0.42 -8.55
C ALA A 165 -10.34 1.18 -7.37
N VAL A 166 -11.43 1.93 -7.58
CA VAL A 166 -12.18 2.59 -6.50
C VAL A 166 -12.85 1.57 -5.59
N MET A 167 -13.48 0.54 -6.16
CA MET A 167 -14.06 -0.58 -5.40
C MET A 167 -12.98 -1.29 -4.55
N LEU A 168 -11.81 -1.55 -5.14
CA LEU A 168 -10.67 -2.14 -4.44
C LEU A 168 -10.23 -1.27 -3.26
N ALA A 169 -10.11 0.04 -3.45
CA ALA A 169 -9.68 0.94 -2.39
C ALA A 169 -10.66 0.94 -1.21
N GLY A 170 -11.97 1.03 -1.48
CA GLY A 170 -13.02 0.98 -0.46
C GLY A 170 -13.11 -0.37 0.26
N SER A 171 -12.83 -1.48 -0.43
CA SER A 171 -12.93 -2.83 0.15
C SER A 171 -11.99 -3.11 1.33
N ALA A 172 -11.05 -2.21 1.64
CA ALA A 172 -10.21 -2.28 2.82
C ALA A 172 -10.99 -2.04 4.12
N PHE A 173 -12.07 -1.26 4.04
CA PHE A 173 -12.72 -0.66 5.21
C PHE A 173 -14.20 -1.02 5.33
N ILE A 174 -14.68 -1.99 4.56
CA ILE A 174 -16.01 -2.58 4.76
C ILE A 174 -15.95 -3.69 5.81
N GLU A 175 -17.09 -4.00 6.39
CA GLU A 175 -17.26 -5.17 7.26
C GLU A 175 -17.20 -6.48 6.49
N GLN A 176 -16.78 -7.55 7.18
CA GLN A 176 -16.66 -8.88 6.62
C GLN A 176 -18.02 -9.41 6.11
N GLU A 177 -19.09 -9.09 6.83
CA GLU A 177 -20.47 -9.48 6.55
C GLU A 177 -20.95 -8.96 5.19
N ALA A 178 -20.57 -7.73 4.83
CA ALA A 178 -20.93 -7.14 3.53
C ALA A 178 -20.32 -7.93 2.37
N ALA A 179 -19.07 -8.38 2.50
CA ALA A 179 -18.42 -9.23 1.50
C ALA A 179 -19.08 -10.62 1.41
N VAL A 180 -19.40 -11.24 2.56
CA VAL A 180 -20.05 -12.56 2.61
C VAL A 180 -21.47 -12.52 2.03
N LYS A 181 -22.26 -11.49 2.38
CA LYS A 181 -23.61 -11.27 1.81
C LYS A 181 -23.56 -11.12 0.30
N ALA A 182 -22.51 -10.51 -0.24
CA ALA A 182 -22.28 -10.38 -1.67
C ALA A 182 -21.73 -11.66 -2.36
N GLY A 183 -21.60 -12.75 -1.62
CA GLY A 183 -21.22 -14.08 -2.13
C GLY A 183 -19.73 -14.40 -2.06
N PHE A 184 -18.89 -13.54 -1.49
CA PHE A 184 -17.46 -13.80 -1.34
C PHE A 184 -17.16 -14.60 -0.07
N SER A 185 -16.15 -15.48 -0.10
CA SER A 185 -15.74 -16.22 1.11
C SER A 185 -15.23 -15.33 2.25
N SER A 186 -14.68 -14.17 1.91
CA SER A 186 -14.21 -13.17 2.88
C SER A 186 -13.96 -11.79 2.28
N ARG A 187 -13.81 -10.77 3.13
CA ARG A 187 -13.29 -9.45 2.74
C ARG A 187 -11.93 -9.56 2.05
N LYS A 188 -11.03 -10.38 2.57
CA LYS A 188 -9.71 -10.64 1.93
C LYS A 188 -9.87 -11.22 0.52
N ALA A 189 -10.81 -12.13 0.31
CA ALA A 189 -11.10 -12.71 -0.99
C ALA A 189 -11.74 -11.71 -1.97
N LEU A 190 -12.65 -10.86 -1.50
CA LEU A 190 -13.19 -9.74 -2.27
C LEU A 190 -12.07 -8.80 -2.73
N ARG A 191 -11.23 -8.34 -1.79
CA ARG A 191 -10.10 -7.45 -2.08
C ARG A 191 -9.16 -8.05 -3.14
N ARG A 192 -8.80 -9.33 -2.98
CA ARG A 192 -7.97 -10.06 -3.95
C ARG A 192 -8.63 -10.12 -5.33
N THR A 193 -9.93 -10.37 -5.37
CA THR A 193 -10.71 -10.42 -6.62
C THR A 193 -10.69 -9.06 -7.32
N LEU A 194 -11.04 -7.98 -6.62
CA LEU A 194 -11.06 -6.62 -7.17
C LEU A 194 -9.68 -6.19 -7.67
N PHE A 195 -8.61 -6.50 -6.92
CA PHE A 195 -7.24 -6.25 -7.35
C PHE A 195 -6.88 -7.02 -8.62
N GLY A 196 -7.21 -8.32 -8.68
CA GLY A 196 -7.00 -9.15 -9.87
C GLY A 196 -7.72 -8.60 -11.09
N ARG A 197 -8.96 -8.11 -10.94
CA ARG A 197 -9.74 -7.48 -12.01
C ARG A 197 -9.09 -6.18 -12.49
N ALA A 198 -8.78 -5.25 -11.59
CA ALA A 198 -8.11 -3.98 -11.92
C ALA A 198 -6.76 -4.22 -12.60
N LYS A 199 -5.96 -5.16 -12.07
CA LYS A 199 -4.67 -5.55 -12.65
C LYS A 199 -4.81 -6.06 -14.09
N LEU A 200 -5.75 -6.96 -14.34
CA LEU A 200 -6.00 -7.47 -15.70
C LEU A 200 -6.41 -6.33 -16.65
N LEU A 201 -7.29 -5.44 -16.22
CA LEU A 201 -7.73 -4.31 -17.05
C LEU A 201 -6.57 -3.35 -17.38
N TYR A 202 -5.63 -3.15 -16.45
CA TYR A 202 -4.42 -2.38 -16.70
C TYR A 202 -3.45 -3.10 -17.65
N GLU A 203 -3.18 -4.39 -17.41
CA GLU A 203 -2.24 -5.19 -18.22
C GLU A 203 -2.74 -5.43 -19.66
N PHE A 204 -4.06 -5.38 -19.89
CA PHE A 204 -4.67 -5.42 -21.22
C PHE A 204 -4.87 -4.03 -21.84
N GLU A 205 -4.32 -2.97 -21.25
CA GLU A 205 -4.34 -1.60 -21.78
C GLU A 205 -5.74 -1.08 -22.09
N THR A 206 -6.74 -1.45 -21.27
CA THR A 206 -8.16 -1.11 -21.50
C THR A 206 -8.48 0.37 -21.37
N GLU A 207 -7.63 1.13 -20.68
CA GLU A 207 -7.83 2.55 -20.38
C GLU A 207 -6.87 3.40 -21.20
N PRO A 208 -7.33 4.21 -22.17
CA PRO A 208 -6.45 5.09 -22.94
C PRO A 208 -6.10 6.41 -22.23
N ASP A 209 -6.94 6.89 -21.30
CA ASP A 209 -6.70 8.17 -20.63
C ASP A 209 -5.63 8.02 -19.53
N ALA A 210 -4.54 8.75 -19.68
CA ALA A 210 -3.39 8.65 -18.78
C ALA A 210 -3.70 9.16 -17.37
N TYR A 211 -4.58 10.16 -17.21
CA TYR A 211 -4.96 10.65 -15.89
C TYR A 211 -5.78 9.60 -15.14
N THR A 212 -6.68 8.92 -15.84
CA THR A 212 -7.45 7.77 -15.35
C THR A 212 -6.55 6.59 -14.98
N GLN A 213 -5.52 6.31 -15.78
CA GLN A 213 -4.49 5.33 -15.41
C GLN A 213 -3.77 5.71 -14.10
N ILE A 214 -3.34 6.98 -13.96
CA ILE A 214 -2.67 7.48 -12.74
C ILE A 214 -3.57 7.31 -11.51
N GLN A 215 -4.85 7.69 -11.61
CA GLN A 215 -5.85 7.50 -10.55
C GLN A 215 -5.95 6.03 -10.15
N ALA A 216 -6.15 5.13 -11.12
CA ALA A 216 -6.30 3.71 -10.86
C ALA A 216 -5.05 3.11 -10.22
N LEU A 217 -3.85 3.45 -10.71
CA LEU A 217 -2.57 2.97 -10.16
C LEU A 217 -2.34 3.44 -8.72
N LEU A 218 -2.67 4.70 -8.41
CA LEU A 218 -2.62 5.24 -7.04
C LEU A 218 -3.65 4.60 -6.10
N LEU A 219 -4.76 4.09 -6.60
CA LEU A 219 -5.73 3.34 -5.80
C LEU A 219 -5.30 1.87 -5.64
N MET A 220 -4.76 1.26 -6.69
CA MET A 220 -4.22 -0.10 -6.67
C MET A 220 -3.04 -0.27 -5.71
N MET A 221 -2.24 0.79 -5.49
CA MET A 221 -1.13 0.75 -4.54
C MET A 221 -1.56 0.43 -3.10
N GLN A 222 -2.85 0.63 -2.76
CA GLN A 222 -3.42 0.31 -1.45
C GLN A 222 -3.51 -1.20 -1.19
N TRP A 223 -3.22 -2.03 -2.20
CA TRP A 223 -3.11 -3.47 -2.05
C TRP A 223 -1.70 -3.88 -1.58
N HIS A 224 -1.63 -4.39 -0.35
CA HIS A 224 -0.41 -4.95 0.27
C HIS A 224 -0.46 -6.48 0.30
N GLY A 225 -0.72 -7.14 -0.85
CA GLY A 225 -0.89 -8.59 -0.93
C GLY A 225 0.24 -9.43 -0.30
N SER A 226 -0.07 -10.66 0.14
CA SER A 226 0.86 -11.56 0.86
C SER A 226 1.89 -12.27 -0.04
N GLY A 227 2.32 -11.64 -1.14
CA GLY A 227 3.10 -12.31 -2.17
C GLY A 227 4.59 -11.99 -2.11
N VAL A 228 5.40 -13.04 -2.16
CA VAL A 228 6.86 -13.09 -2.41
C VAL A 228 7.21 -12.59 -3.83
N GLY A 229 6.69 -11.42 -4.22
CA GLY A 229 6.76 -10.90 -5.59
C GLY A 229 7.15 -9.43 -5.65
N HIS A 230 7.76 -9.04 -6.76
CA HIS A 230 8.29 -7.69 -7.05
C HIS A 230 7.24 -6.56 -7.14
N LYS A 231 5.93 -6.87 -7.08
CA LYS A 231 4.83 -5.90 -7.26
C LYS A 231 4.28 -5.36 -5.93
N ILE A 232 5.18 -4.89 -5.07
CA ILE A 232 4.88 -4.16 -3.81
C ILE A 232 4.30 -2.75 -4.11
N PRO A 233 3.77 -1.98 -3.14
CA PRO A 233 3.16 -0.66 -3.40
C PRO A 233 4.02 0.31 -4.22
N THR A 234 5.35 0.23 -4.09
CA THR A 234 6.29 1.03 -4.87
C THR A 234 6.22 0.75 -6.37
N TYR A 235 5.92 -0.48 -6.79
CA TYR A 235 5.77 -0.84 -8.20
C TYR A 235 4.61 -0.08 -8.86
N TRP A 236 3.44 -0.06 -8.21
CA TRP A 236 2.27 0.65 -8.74
C TRP A 236 2.46 2.16 -8.72
N PHE A 237 3.12 2.68 -7.68
CA PHE A 237 3.54 4.07 -7.66
C PHE A 237 4.50 4.41 -8.81
N ASP A 238 5.48 3.57 -9.09
CA ASP A 238 6.47 3.81 -10.14
C ASP A 238 5.83 3.86 -11.53
N LEU A 239 4.83 3.02 -11.78
CA LEU A 239 4.00 3.09 -12.98
C LEU A 239 3.17 4.39 -13.04
N ALA A 240 2.58 4.81 -11.92
CA ALA A 240 1.82 6.07 -11.85
C ALA A 240 2.73 7.28 -12.11
N TYR A 241 3.92 7.30 -11.50
CA TYR A 241 4.94 8.33 -11.68
C TYR A 241 5.40 8.39 -13.14
N SER A 242 5.78 7.26 -13.74
CA SER A 242 6.21 7.22 -15.14
C SER A 242 5.10 7.67 -16.11
N THR A 243 3.85 7.29 -15.81
CA THR A 243 2.68 7.75 -16.58
C THR A 243 2.48 9.25 -16.45
N ALA A 244 2.63 9.81 -15.25
CA ALA A 244 2.55 11.24 -14.97
C ALA A 244 3.64 12.04 -15.68
N GLU A 245 4.88 11.52 -15.70
CA GLU A 245 6.00 12.11 -16.42
C GLU A 245 5.73 12.14 -17.93
N ARG A 246 5.27 11.02 -18.51
CA ARG A 246 4.94 10.88 -19.94
C ARG A 246 3.93 11.92 -20.42
N VAL A 247 2.94 12.29 -19.59
CA VAL A 247 1.92 13.28 -19.95
C VAL A 247 2.23 14.70 -19.48
N GLY A 248 3.43 14.93 -18.95
CA GLY A 248 3.90 16.24 -18.51
C GLY A 248 3.25 16.73 -17.23
N LEU A 249 2.53 15.88 -16.47
CA LEU A 249 1.87 16.27 -15.23
C LEU A 249 2.89 16.79 -14.21
N LEU A 250 4.08 16.20 -14.15
CA LEU A 250 5.12 16.59 -13.19
C LEU A 250 5.77 17.94 -13.47
N GLY A 251 5.72 18.43 -14.72
CA GLY A 251 6.33 19.71 -15.14
C GLY A 251 5.33 20.86 -15.34
N SER A 252 4.02 20.59 -15.25
CA SER A 252 2.95 21.53 -15.59
C SER A 252 2.10 21.90 -14.37
N LEU A 253 2.73 22.55 -13.40
CA LEU A 253 2.01 23.22 -12.31
C LEU A 253 1.83 24.69 -12.69
N GLU A 254 0.84 24.96 -13.54
CA GLU A 254 0.41 26.34 -13.78
C GLU A 254 -0.17 26.92 -12.48
N THR A 255 0.20 28.15 -12.14
CA THR A 255 -0.40 28.86 -11.01
C THR A 255 -1.88 29.12 -11.30
N GLY A 256 -2.79 28.53 -10.51
CA GLY A 256 -4.23 28.62 -10.77
C GLY A 256 -5.10 27.75 -9.86
N SER A 257 -6.41 27.72 -10.13
CA SER A 257 -7.42 26.94 -9.38
C SER A 257 -7.02 25.48 -9.18
N PHE A 258 -7.45 24.87 -8.05
CA PHE A 258 -7.17 23.48 -7.67
C PHE A 258 -7.88 22.48 -8.59
N SER A 259 -7.39 22.40 -9.81
CA SER A 259 -7.90 21.51 -10.84
C SER A 259 -7.67 20.06 -10.44
N HIS A 260 -8.39 19.15 -11.09
CA HIS A 260 -8.19 17.72 -10.93
C HIS A 260 -6.71 17.29 -11.08
N LYS A 261 -5.97 17.94 -12.00
CA LYS A 261 -4.54 17.69 -12.21
C LYS A 261 -3.69 18.08 -11.01
N HIS A 262 -3.99 19.20 -10.36
CA HIS A 262 -3.32 19.63 -9.14
C HIS A 262 -3.50 18.61 -8.02
N ARG A 263 -4.72 18.09 -7.83
CA ARG A 263 -4.99 17.01 -6.86
C ARG A 263 -4.13 15.78 -7.12
N LEU A 264 -4.09 15.31 -8.37
CA LEU A 264 -3.29 14.14 -8.75
C LEU A 264 -1.80 14.36 -8.52
N TRP A 265 -1.29 15.54 -8.87
CA TRP A 265 0.10 15.89 -8.61
C TRP A 265 0.43 15.85 -7.12
N TRP A 266 -0.42 16.43 -6.27
CA TRP A 266 -0.24 16.38 -4.82
C TRP A 266 -0.36 14.97 -4.24
N CYS A 267 -1.23 14.12 -4.79
CA CYS A 267 -1.31 12.71 -4.40
C CYS A 267 0.00 11.98 -4.72
N LEU A 268 0.60 12.22 -5.90
CA LEU A 268 1.91 11.67 -6.25
C LEU A 268 3.01 12.21 -5.31
N TYR A 269 3.00 13.52 -5.05
CA TYR A 269 3.94 14.20 -4.14
C TYR A 269 3.90 13.57 -2.74
N VAL A 270 2.72 13.43 -2.13
CA VAL A 270 2.58 12.84 -0.80
C VAL A 270 3.02 11.38 -0.79
N ARG A 271 2.57 10.58 -1.77
CA ARG A 271 2.86 9.14 -1.82
C ARG A 271 4.33 8.83 -2.06
N ASP A 272 5.05 9.63 -2.85
CA ASP A 272 6.49 9.48 -3.03
C ASP A 272 7.24 9.53 -1.70
N ARG A 273 6.82 10.40 -0.77
CA ARG A 273 7.55 10.69 0.49
C ARG A 273 7.26 9.65 1.53
N ILE A 274 5.99 9.26 1.67
CA ILE A 274 5.59 8.18 2.56
C ILE A 274 6.23 6.85 2.12
N LEU A 275 6.26 6.57 0.81
CA LEU A 275 6.94 5.38 0.29
C LEU A 275 8.46 5.46 0.46
N SER A 276 9.08 6.62 0.23
CA SER A 276 10.52 6.79 0.39
C SER A 276 10.95 6.63 1.85
N LEU A 277 10.17 7.17 2.78
CA LEU A 277 10.39 7.01 4.21
C LEU A 277 10.36 5.53 4.62
N GLY A 278 9.34 4.78 4.17
CA GLY A 278 9.21 3.36 4.54
C GLY A 278 10.17 2.44 3.81
N PHE A 279 10.22 2.50 2.49
CA PHE A 279 10.99 1.57 1.67
C PHE A 279 12.47 1.95 1.52
N ARG A 280 12.91 3.05 2.15
CA ARG A 280 14.29 3.56 2.07
C ARG A 280 14.78 3.70 0.63
N ARG A 281 13.92 4.24 -0.24
CA ARG A 281 14.20 4.52 -1.66
C ARG A 281 14.34 6.02 -1.92
N PRO A 282 15.13 6.45 -2.92
CA PRO A 282 15.29 7.86 -3.24
C PRO A 282 13.96 8.52 -3.63
N LEU A 283 13.84 9.80 -3.31
CA LEU A 283 12.72 10.64 -3.72
C LEU A 283 12.75 10.81 -5.24
N ARG A 284 11.60 10.69 -5.89
CA ARG A 284 11.45 10.92 -7.33
C ARG A 284 10.92 12.29 -7.67
N ILE A 285 10.19 12.91 -6.74
CA ILE A 285 9.68 14.28 -6.89
C ILE A 285 10.52 15.20 -5.99
N PRO A 286 11.24 16.19 -6.57
CA PRO A 286 12.05 17.13 -5.80
C PRO A 286 11.24 17.90 -4.73
N ASN A 287 11.90 18.29 -3.65
CA ASN A 287 11.40 19.28 -2.71
C ASN A 287 11.94 20.66 -3.11
N SER A 288 11.09 21.54 -3.64
CA SER A 288 11.46 22.89 -4.08
C SER A 288 10.51 23.95 -3.54
N ASP A 289 10.96 25.19 -3.41
CA ASP A 289 10.15 26.32 -2.92
C ASP A 289 8.90 26.59 -3.79
N VAL A 290 9.01 26.32 -5.09
CA VAL A 290 7.90 26.37 -6.06
C VAL A 290 6.74 25.45 -5.66
N THR A 291 7.06 24.36 -4.94
CA THR A 291 6.05 23.42 -4.46
C THR A 291 5.15 24.06 -3.42
N MET A 292 5.69 24.85 -2.48
CA MET A 292 4.90 25.42 -1.40
C MET A 292 3.99 26.57 -1.85
N SER A 293 4.43 27.39 -2.81
CA SER A 293 3.58 28.47 -3.36
C SER A 293 2.33 27.92 -4.06
N LEU A 294 2.40 26.70 -4.60
CA LEU A 294 1.25 26.04 -5.22
C LEU A 294 0.17 25.68 -4.19
N LEU A 295 0.57 25.31 -2.98
CA LEU A 295 -0.36 24.97 -1.91
C LEU A 295 -1.16 26.19 -1.45
N GLU A 296 -0.53 27.36 -1.34
CA GLU A 296 -1.18 28.61 -0.94
C GLU A 296 -2.24 29.10 -1.95
N SER A 297 -2.08 28.73 -3.22
CA SER A 297 -3.05 29.04 -4.29
C SER A 297 -4.25 28.08 -4.33
N THR A 298 -4.23 27.01 -3.52
CA THR A 298 -5.26 25.98 -3.50
C THR A 298 -6.50 26.48 -2.78
N ARG A 299 -7.57 26.77 -3.54
CA ARG A 299 -8.92 26.97 -3.01
C ARG A 299 -9.84 25.93 -3.61
N TYR A 300 -10.61 25.27 -2.76
CA TYR A 300 -11.63 24.32 -3.19
C TYR A 300 -13.01 24.88 -2.95
N TYR A 301 -13.79 24.85 -4.02
CA TYR A 301 -15.22 25.09 -3.96
C TYR A 301 -15.85 24.07 -4.89
N SER A 302 -16.38 22.99 -4.32
CA SER A 302 -17.50 22.30 -4.95
C SER A 302 -18.74 22.71 -4.17
N SER A 303 -19.45 23.70 -4.69
CA SER A 303 -20.67 24.27 -4.09
C SER A 303 -21.95 23.65 -4.66
N GLU A 304 -21.84 22.58 -5.43
CA GLU A 304 -23.00 21.91 -6.00
C GLU A 304 -23.49 20.81 -5.06
N PRO A 305 -24.80 20.75 -4.77
CA PRO A 305 -25.36 19.64 -4.02
C PRO A 305 -25.22 18.33 -4.82
N TYR A 306 -24.95 17.23 -4.12
CA TYR A 306 -25.02 15.90 -4.70
C TYR A 306 -26.48 15.53 -4.99
N HIS A 307 -26.69 14.69 -6.00
CA HIS A 307 -28.02 14.21 -6.37
C HIS A 307 -28.66 13.42 -5.21
N ASP A 308 -29.96 13.60 -4.95
CA ASP A 308 -30.67 12.97 -3.82
C ASP A 308 -30.50 11.45 -3.77
N LEU A 309 -30.53 10.79 -4.94
CA LEU A 309 -30.29 9.35 -5.05
C LEU A 309 -28.90 8.94 -4.50
N VAL A 310 -27.86 9.73 -4.75
CA VAL A 310 -26.51 9.47 -4.22
C VAL A 310 -26.54 9.51 -2.69
N LEU A 311 -27.19 10.52 -2.12
CA LEU A 311 -27.31 10.69 -0.67
C LEU A 311 -28.07 9.53 -0.03
N VAL A 312 -29.17 9.09 -0.64
CA VAL A 312 -29.96 7.95 -0.16
C VAL A 312 -29.18 6.64 -0.27
N MET A 313 -28.48 6.40 -1.38
CA MET A 313 -27.74 5.15 -1.62
C MET A 313 -26.50 5.01 -0.74
N LEU A 314 -25.85 6.12 -0.38
CA LEU A 314 -24.68 6.12 0.51
C LEU A 314 -25.03 6.05 2.00
N GLY A 315 -26.29 6.24 2.38
CA GLY A 315 -26.72 6.18 3.78
C GLY A 315 -25.90 7.11 4.68
N GLU A 316 -25.33 6.57 5.75
CA GLU A 316 -24.53 7.34 6.72
C GLU A 316 -23.28 7.98 6.10
N ALA A 317 -22.68 7.36 5.08
CA ALA A 317 -21.50 7.91 4.40
C ALA A 317 -21.80 9.21 3.65
N ALA A 318 -23.08 9.49 3.32
CA ALA A 318 -23.49 10.75 2.70
C ALA A 318 -23.20 11.96 3.59
N ALA A 319 -23.06 11.78 4.90
CA ALA A 319 -22.67 12.85 5.82
C ALA A 319 -21.28 13.44 5.49
N MET A 320 -20.39 12.66 4.89
CA MET A 320 -19.08 13.15 4.42
C MET A 320 -19.17 14.06 3.19
N LEU A 321 -20.30 14.03 2.46
CA LEU A 321 -20.52 14.82 1.25
C LEU A 321 -21.13 16.20 1.53
N ASN A 322 -21.43 16.54 2.78
CA ASN A 322 -21.80 17.91 3.11
C ASN A 322 -20.60 18.85 2.91
N TRP A 323 -20.88 20.15 2.74
CA TRP A 323 -19.82 21.12 2.43
C TRP A 323 -18.77 21.24 3.54
N GLU A 324 -19.19 21.17 4.81
CA GLU A 324 -18.33 21.32 5.98
C GLU A 324 -17.33 20.16 6.12
N ASN A 325 -17.79 18.92 5.96
CA ASN A 325 -16.94 17.73 6.01
C ASN A 325 -16.04 17.63 4.78
N GLN A 326 -16.50 18.05 3.60
CA GLN A 326 -15.62 18.16 2.43
C GLN A 326 -14.49 19.18 2.64
N GLU A 327 -14.79 20.32 3.26
CA GLU A 327 -13.78 21.30 3.64
C GLU A 327 -12.78 20.72 4.66
N ARG A 328 -13.27 20.01 5.68
CA ARG A 328 -12.41 19.34 6.68
C ARG A 328 -11.54 18.25 6.06
N MET A 329 -12.09 17.40 5.17
CA MET A 329 -11.32 16.39 4.44
C MET A 329 -10.19 17.02 3.63
N MET A 330 -10.48 18.12 2.92
CA MET A 330 -9.45 18.83 2.18
C MET A 330 -8.40 19.45 3.08
N LEU A 331 -8.82 20.06 4.19
CA LEU A 331 -7.90 20.64 5.16
C LEU A 331 -6.92 19.57 5.63
N LEU A 332 -7.39 18.36 5.95
CA LEU A 332 -6.53 17.23 6.32
C LEU A 332 -5.54 16.85 5.20
N PHE A 333 -5.99 16.77 3.94
CA PHE A 333 -5.10 16.52 2.81
C PHE A 333 -4.02 17.61 2.65
N ILE A 334 -4.39 18.88 2.84
CA ILE A 334 -3.45 20.01 2.84
C ILE A 334 -2.42 19.86 3.95
N GLN A 335 -2.83 19.43 5.15
CA GLN A 335 -1.88 19.18 6.23
C GLN A 335 -0.99 17.96 5.94
N GLU A 336 -1.50 16.91 5.30
CA GLU A 336 -0.69 15.78 4.82
C GLU A 336 0.38 16.24 3.83
N ILE A 337 0.04 17.15 2.90
CA ILE A 337 0.99 17.74 1.95
C ILE A 337 2.11 18.47 2.68
N LYS A 338 1.77 19.36 3.64
CA LYS A 338 2.77 20.11 4.43
C LYS A 338 3.67 19.19 5.24
N LEU A 339 3.10 18.15 5.85
CA LEU A 339 3.87 17.16 6.60
C LEU A 339 4.77 16.33 5.66
N ALA A 340 4.26 15.93 4.49
CA ALA A 340 5.05 15.23 3.48
C ALA A 340 6.22 16.10 2.96
N HIS A 341 6.04 17.42 2.89
CA HIS A 341 7.14 18.35 2.61
C HIS A 341 8.23 18.25 3.68
N CYS A 342 7.87 18.31 4.97
CA CYS A 342 8.81 18.14 6.09
C CYS A 342 9.55 16.78 6.00
N VAL A 343 8.82 15.70 5.71
CA VAL A 343 9.40 14.36 5.50
C VAL A 343 10.44 14.39 4.37
N GLY A 344 10.14 15.03 3.24
CA GLY A 344 11.08 15.14 2.12
C GLY A 344 12.34 15.94 2.45
N VAL A 345 12.23 17.02 3.24
CA VAL A 345 13.39 17.81 3.72
C VAL A 345 14.28 16.92 4.59
N ILE A 346 13.69 16.19 5.52
CA ILE A 346 14.40 15.28 6.43
C ILE A 346 15.06 14.13 5.67
N ILE A 347 14.36 13.53 4.70
CA ILE A 347 14.95 12.48 3.86
C ILE A 347 16.20 13.00 3.13
N ASN A 348 16.10 14.16 2.48
CA ASN A 348 17.22 14.76 1.78
C ASN A 348 18.36 15.18 2.72
N LEU A 349 18.06 15.56 3.95
CA LEU A 349 19.07 15.90 4.95
C LEU A 349 19.83 14.67 5.43
N LEU A 350 19.10 13.62 5.83
CA LEU A 350 19.67 12.48 6.55
C LEU A 350 20.23 11.40 5.63
N TYR A 351 19.70 11.26 4.42
CA TYR A 351 20.04 10.16 3.52
C TYR A 351 20.71 10.63 2.24
N GLN A 352 21.52 9.76 1.67
CA GLN A 352 22.10 9.85 0.33
C GLN A 352 21.86 8.55 -0.42
N ASP A 353 21.90 8.62 -1.74
CA ASP A 353 21.70 7.44 -2.56
C ASP A 353 23.01 6.70 -2.73
N ALA A 354 23.02 5.40 -2.42
CA ALA A 354 24.20 4.57 -2.59
C ALA A 354 23.83 3.14 -3.00
N TRP A 355 24.79 2.49 -3.65
CA TRP A 355 24.77 1.04 -3.79
C TRP A 355 25.26 0.42 -2.49
N SER A 356 24.40 -0.35 -1.83
CA SER A 356 24.69 -1.04 -0.58
C SER A 356 24.65 -2.56 -0.78
N PRO A 357 25.56 -3.32 -0.14
CA PRO A 357 25.51 -4.78 -0.19
C PRO A 357 24.30 -5.29 0.58
N SER A 358 23.48 -6.10 -0.07
CA SER A 358 22.38 -6.85 0.55
C SER A 358 22.95 -8.09 1.27
N PRO A 359 22.31 -8.60 2.33
CA PRO A 359 22.69 -9.85 2.99
C PRO A 359 22.72 -11.06 2.04
N SER A 360 22.00 -11.01 0.92
CA SER A 360 22.03 -12.03 -0.14
C SER A 360 23.30 -12.00 -1.01
N GLY A 361 24.18 -11.01 -0.84
CA GLY A 361 25.40 -10.82 -1.62
C GLY A 361 25.23 -9.92 -2.85
N ASP A 362 24.00 -9.55 -3.22
CA ASP A 362 23.72 -8.61 -4.32
C ASP A 362 23.83 -7.15 -3.87
N TYR A 363 24.15 -6.24 -4.79
CA TYR A 363 24.11 -4.80 -4.51
C TYR A 363 22.72 -4.24 -4.78
N LYS A 364 22.14 -3.55 -3.80
CA LYS A 364 20.85 -2.87 -3.90
C LYS A 364 21.05 -1.36 -3.83
N TYR A 365 20.43 -0.65 -4.76
CA TYR A 365 20.38 0.81 -4.74
C TYR A 365 19.31 1.27 -3.77
N ALA A 366 19.74 1.94 -2.70
CA ALA A 366 18.87 2.38 -1.61
C ALA A 366 19.38 3.67 -0.99
N MET A 367 18.53 4.29 -0.17
CA MET A 367 18.92 5.41 0.68
C MET A 367 19.73 4.89 1.86
N VAL A 368 20.95 5.41 2.00
CA VAL A 368 21.83 5.13 3.15
C VAL A 368 22.01 6.39 3.98
N PRO A 369 22.14 6.29 5.32
CA PRO A 369 22.43 7.44 6.16
C PRO A 369 23.73 8.15 5.74
N LYS A 370 23.70 9.48 5.62
CA LYS A 370 24.89 10.32 5.35
C LYS A 370 25.83 10.31 6.54
N SER A 371 27.14 10.36 6.38
CA SER A 371 28.06 10.37 7.54
C SER A 371 28.18 11.74 8.22
N ASN A 372 28.06 12.85 7.47
CA ASN A 372 28.35 14.20 7.96
C ASN A 372 27.14 15.15 7.81
N VAL A 373 26.18 15.07 8.74
CA VAL A 373 25.04 15.98 8.80
C VAL A 373 25.31 17.08 9.84
N PRO A 374 25.26 18.37 9.48
CA PRO A 374 25.47 19.46 10.43
C PRO A 374 24.36 19.52 11.50
N GLN A 375 24.74 19.67 12.77
CA GLN A 375 23.78 19.78 13.88
C GLN A 375 22.78 20.93 13.70
N ALA A 376 23.22 22.06 13.13
CA ALA A 376 22.35 23.19 12.83
C ALA A 376 21.18 22.81 11.91
N ALA A 377 21.43 21.93 10.92
CA ALA A 377 20.40 21.48 9.99
C ALA A 377 19.41 20.49 10.65
N ILE A 378 19.87 19.70 11.63
CA ILE A 378 18.99 18.85 12.45
C ILE A 378 18.05 19.72 13.27
N THR A 379 18.57 20.76 13.92
CA THR A 379 17.76 21.72 14.69
C THR A 379 16.77 22.48 13.80
N GLU A 380 17.16 22.82 12.57
CA GLU A 380 16.24 23.45 11.60
C GLU A 380 15.09 22.51 11.21
N CYS A 381 15.36 21.22 10.96
CA CYS A 381 14.32 20.23 10.68
C CYS A 381 13.40 19.96 11.88
N GLU A 382 13.97 19.94 13.09
CA GLU A 382 13.21 19.84 14.33
C GLU A 382 12.26 21.04 14.48
N GLN A 383 12.77 22.26 14.26
CA GLN A 383 11.95 23.46 14.32
C GLN A 383 10.86 23.45 13.25
N LEU A 384 11.15 22.98 12.04
CA LEU A 384 10.17 22.86 10.96
C LEU A 384 8.99 21.96 11.36
N LEU A 385 9.27 20.80 11.96
CA LEU A 385 8.22 19.90 12.44
C LEU A 385 7.44 20.48 13.63
N LYS A 386 8.11 21.16 14.57
CA LYS A 386 7.46 21.86 15.69
C LYS A 386 6.55 22.98 15.22
N THR A 387 7.00 23.80 14.28
CA THR A 387 6.18 24.86 13.69
C THR A 387 4.97 24.29 12.96
N TRP A 388 5.10 23.16 12.26
CA TRP A 388 3.95 22.52 11.61
C TRP A 388 2.86 22.10 12.61
N ILE A 389 3.23 21.53 13.76
CA ILE A 389 2.24 21.12 14.78
C ILE A 389 1.65 22.34 15.52
N GLU A 390 2.44 23.38 15.77
CA GLU A 390 1.99 24.64 16.39
C GLU A 390 1.01 25.41 15.50
N ASP A 391 1.24 25.43 14.19
CA ASP A 391 0.40 26.10 13.19
C ASP A 391 -0.78 25.24 12.71
N LEU A 392 -0.95 24.03 13.26
CA LEU A 392 -1.99 23.11 12.84
C LEU A 392 -3.38 23.72 13.10
N PRO A 393 -4.32 23.73 12.15
CA PRO A 393 -5.67 24.24 12.41
C PRO A 393 -6.46 23.34 13.37
N ALA A 394 -7.38 23.92 14.16
CA ALA A 394 -8.23 23.17 15.10
C ALA A 394 -8.90 21.91 14.49
N PRO A 395 -9.47 21.94 13.27
CA PRO A 395 -10.08 20.76 12.66
C PRO A 395 -9.11 19.64 12.24
N ALA A 396 -7.79 19.87 12.28
CA ALA A 396 -6.78 18.85 11.97
C ALA A 396 -6.09 18.27 13.19
N HIS A 397 -6.35 18.79 14.40
CA HIS A 397 -5.75 18.26 15.62
C HIS A 397 -6.30 16.88 15.96
N TYR A 398 -5.41 15.96 16.29
CA TYR A 398 -5.78 14.72 16.96
C TYR A 398 -6.12 15.02 18.43
N PHE A 399 -7.10 14.29 18.95
CA PHE A 399 -7.45 14.29 20.35
C PHE A 399 -7.92 12.88 20.75
N SER A 400 -7.88 12.56 22.04
CA SER A 400 -8.23 11.22 22.50
C SER A 400 -9.65 10.84 22.03
N PRO A 401 -9.85 9.66 21.42
CA PRO A 401 -11.17 9.14 21.03
C PRO A 401 -12.17 9.11 22.19
N SER A 402 -11.66 8.99 23.42
CA SER A 402 -12.42 9.09 24.66
C SER A 402 -13.17 10.42 24.81
N LEU A 403 -12.90 11.47 24.03
CA LEU A 403 -13.68 12.71 24.10
C LEU A 403 -14.98 12.64 23.28
N LEU A 404 -15.14 11.65 22.41
CA LEU A 404 -16.31 11.47 21.53
C LEU A 404 -17.35 10.49 22.11
N HIS A 405 -17.50 10.45 23.44
CA HIS A 405 -18.47 9.59 24.11
C HIS A 405 -19.88 9.76 23.49
N GLY A 406 -20.40 8.68 22.90
CA GLY A 406 -21.75 8.63 22.33
C GLY A 406 -21.84 8.85 20.82
N CYS A 407 -20.73 9.16 20.14
CA CYS A 407 -20.69 9.15 18.68
C CYS A 407 -20.77 7.71 18.15
N HIS A 408 -21.55 7.48 17.10
CA HIS A 408 -21.56 6.22 16.38
C HIS A 408 -20.21 6.04 15.65
N THR A 409 -19.73 4.80 15.52
CA THR A 409 -18.43 4.48 14.91
C THR A 409 -18.28 5.00 13.48
N GLU A 410 -19.39 5.21 12.77
CA GLU A 410 -19.42 5.73 11.40
C GLU A 410 -19.70 7.23 11.31
N SER A 411 -19.77 7.95 12.45
CA SER A 411 -20.01 9.38 12.42
C SER A 411 -18.84 10.12 11.76
N PRO A 412 -19.09 11.27 11.09
CA PRO A 412 -18.03 12.06 10.46
C PRO A 412 -16.91 12.44 11.45
N GLU A 413 -17.22 12.64 12.73
CA GLU A 413 -16.25 12.97 13.77
C GLU A 413 -15.26 11.83 13.98
N ILE A 414 -15.73 10.58 14.07
CA ILE A 414 -14.87 9.41 14.22
C ILE A 414 -14.05 9.17 12.95
N VAL A 415 -14.69 9.29 11.78
CA VAL A 415 -14.02 9.13 10.49
C VAL A 415 -12.86 10.12 10.34
N LEU A 416 -13.11 11.41 10.63
CA LEU A 416 -12.08 12.45 10.56
C LEU A 416 -11.01 12.26 11.63
N LEU A 417 -11.36 11.76 12.82
CA LEU A 417 -10.41 11.46 13.88
C LEU A 417 -9.36 10.41 13.45
N VAL A 418 -9.76 9.38 12.70
CA VAL A 418 -8.82 8.39 12.16
C VAL A 418 -7.74 9.05 11.29
N HIS A 419 -8.13 10.01 10.45
CA HIS A 419 -7.19 10.74 9.59
C HIS A 419 -6.30 11.70 10.37
N GLN A 420 -6.86 12.41 11.37
CA GLN A 420 -6.10 13.24 12.30
C GLN A 420 -5.05 12.41 13.06
N ALA A 421 -5.45 11.23 13.54
CA ALA A 421 -4.55 10.29 14.22
C ALA A 421 -3.42 9.85 13.31
N PHE A 422 -3.71 9.51 12.05
CA PHE A 422 -2.68 9.15 11.08
C PHE A 422 -1.67 10.28 10.83
N LEU A 423 -2.13 11.52 10.66
CA LEU A 423 -1.23 12.68 10.50
C LEU A 423 -0.33 12.87 11.72
N TYR A 424 -0.89 12.72 12.92
CA TYR A 424 -0.12 12.88 14.15
C TYR A 424 0.89 11.74 14.35
N LEU A 425 0.49 10.49 14.08
CA LEU A 425 1.40 9.34 14.08
C LEU A 425 2.56 9.53 13.07
N LEU A 426 2.27 10.04 11.87
CA LEU A 426 3.30 10.33 10.87
C LEU A 426 4.26 11.43 11.34
N HIS A 427 3.75 12.48 12.00
CA HIS A 427 4.57 13.52 12.61
C HIS A 427 5.51 12.97 13.69
N LEU A 428 4.97 12.23 14.67
CA LEU A 428 5.76 11.61 15.75
C LEU A 428 6.83 10.65 15.20
N THR A 429 6.48 9.87 14.17
CA THR A 429 7.40 8.96 13.50
C THR A 429 8.52 9.72 12.79
N THR A 430 8.19 10.81 12.11
CA THR A 430 9.19 11.64 11.40
C THR A 430 10.16 12.29 12.38
N MET A 431 9.66 12.80 13.51
CA MET A 431 10.49 13.28 14.63
C MET A 431 11.39 12.17 15.18
N SER A 432 10.86 10.96 15.36
CA SER A 432 11.62 9.81 15.85
C SER A 432 12.79 9.44 14.92
N VAL A 433 12.56 9.47 13.60
CA VAL A 433 13.63 9.24 12.60
C VAL A 433 14.73 10.29 12.70
N LEU A 434 14.36 11.56 12.87
CA LEU A 434 15.31 12.66 13.03
C LEU A 434 16.20 12.48 14.27
N TYR A 435 15.59 12.15 15.42
CA TYR A 435 16.32 11.93 16.66
C TYR A 435 17.15 10.65 16.67
N GLN A 436 16.66 9.57 16.05
CA GLN A 436 17.38 8.31 15.95
C GLN A 436 18.71 8.49 15.19
N ASP A 437 18.66 9.17 14.04
CA ASP A 437 19.86 9.43 13.23
C ASP A 437 20.83 10.37 13.96
N ALA A 438 20.32 11.45 14.57
CA ALA A 438 21.14 12.37 15.38
C ALA A 438 21.83 11.66 16.57
N SER A 439 21.13 10.76 17.25
CA SER A 439 21.63 10.03 18.42
C SER A 439 22.71 9.00 18.07
N SER A 440 22.70 8.45 16.85
CA SER A 440 23.71 7.48 16.41
C SER A 440 25.12 8.07 16.21
N ARG A 441 25.23 9.41 16.16
CA ARG A 441 26.43 10.14 15.71
C ARG A 441 27.33 10.69 16.84
N GLY A 442 26.94 10.50 18.10
CA GLY A 442 27.83 10.67 19.25
C GLY A 442 28.40 12.08 19.44
N ASP A 443 27.56 13.03 19.87
CA ASP A 443 28.00 14.26 20.54
C ASP A 443 27.19 14.42 21.84
N GLY A 444 27.72 15.12 22.85
CA GLY A 444 27.26 15.11 24.26
C GLY A 444 25.78 15.41 24.58
N LEU A 445 24.95 15.73 23.58
CA LEU A 445 23.48 15.82 23.64
C LEU A 445 22.75 14.47 23.49
N GLN A 446 23.49 13.38 23.28
CA GLN A 446 22.95 12.04 22.99
C GLN A 446 21.94 11.55 24.04
N THR A 447 22.15 11.83 25.33
CA THR A 447 21.25 11.39 26.40
C THR A 447 19.88 12.08 26.36
N THR A 448 19.85 13.37 26.00
CA THR A 448 18.59 14.13 25.91
C THR A 448 17.78 13.66 24.70
N LEU A 449 18.43 13.51 23.54
CA LEU A 449 17.77 13.05 22.30
C LEU A 449 17.20 11.64 22.43
N ILE A 450 17.92 10.73 23.11
CA ILE A 450 17.41 9.39 23.41
C ILE A 450 16.17 9.47 24.32
N SER A 451 16.17 10.35 25.32
CA SER A 451 15.01 10.55 26.20
C SER A 451 13.80 11.09 25.44
N GLU A 452 13.99 12.08 24.57
CA GLU A 452 12.94 12.63 23.71
C GLU A 452 12.38 11.57 22.76
N MET A 453 13.25 10.79 22.11
CA MET A 453 12.85 9.68 21.24
C MET A 453 11.99 8.64 22.00
N ARG A 454 12.36 8.29 23.24
CA ARG A 454 11.54 7.41 24.09
C ARG A 454 10.16 8.01 24.35
N GLY A 455 10.10 9.31 24.66
CA GLY A 455 8.83 10.03 24.83
C GLY A 455 7.94 9.98 23.59
N LEU A 456 8.51 10.14 22.39
CA LEU A 456 7.78 10.02 21.13
C LEU A 456 7.25 8.60 20.89
N THR A 457 8.07 7.58 21.10
CA THR A 457 7.64 6.17 20.94
C THR A 457 6.54 5.78 21.93
N SER A 458 6.57 6.32 23.15
CA SER A 458 5.49 6.14 24.15
C SER A 458 4.19 6.79 23.68
N GLN A 459 4.25 8.03 23.15
CA GLN A 459 3.07 8.70 22.61
C GLN A 459 2.46 7.94 21.44
N VAL A 460 3.28 7.38 20.54
CA VAL A 460 2.78 6.52 19.45
C VAL A 460 2.06 5.30 20.01
N ASN A 461 2.63 4.64 21.02
CA ASN A 461 2.03 3.49 21.68
C ASN A 461 0.67 3.86 22.31
N GLU A 462 0.60 4.96 23.05
CA GLU A 462 -0.64 5.48 23.65
C GLU A 462 -1.74 5.69 22.60
N ILE A 463 -1.44 6.35 21.48
CA ILE A 463 -2.41 6.58 20.40
C ILE A 463 -2.88 5.25 19.81
N LEU A 464 -1.97 4.30 19.55
CA LEU A 464 -2.35 3.00 18.99
C LEU A 464 -3.30 2.25 19.94
N ASN A 465 -3.05 2.27 21.25
CA ASN A 465 -3.92 1.65 22.24
C ASN A 465 -5.27 2.36 22.34
N GLU A 466 -5.31 3.70 22.34
CA GLU A 466 -6.56 4.46 22.34
C GLU A 466 -7.44 4.13 21.13
N LEU A 467 -6.84 4.09 19.93
CA LEU A 467 -7.55 3.72 18.71
C LEU A 467 -7.99 2.25 18.72
N HIS A 468 -7.21 1.38 19.35
CA HIS A 468 -7.52 -0.03 19.52
C HIS A 468 -8.73 -0.23 20.45
N ASP A 469 -8.72 0.40 21.62
CA ASP A 469 -9.79 0.34 22.63
C ASP A 469 -11.13 0.83 22.06
N CYS A 470 -11.09 1.84 21.19
CA CYS A 470 -12.27 2.34 20.48
C CYS A 470 -12.63 1.56 19.20
N ARG A 471 -11.90 0.49 18.87
CA ARG A 471 -12.10 -0.37 17.68
C ARG A 471 -11.98 0.35 16.34
N ILE A 472 -11.24 1.46 16.28
CA ILE A 472 -11.06 2.26 15.06
C ILE A 472 -9.66 2.14 14.45
N LEU A 473 -8.72 1.46 15.12
CA LEU A 473 -7.35 1.23 14.61
C LEU A 473 -7.30 0.60 13.22
N HIS A 474 -8.24 -0.30 12.90
CA HIS A 474 -8.27 -1.02 11.63
C HIS A 474 -8.63 -0.13 10.42
N PHE A 475 -9.11 1.10 10.65
CA PHE A 475 -9.36 2.10 9.62
C PHE A 475 -8.12 2.91 9.24
N LEU A 476 -7.01 2.76 9.96
CA LEU A 476 -5.75 3.42 9.59
C LEU A 476 -5.24 2.91 8.22
N PRO A 477 -4.61 3.77 7.42
CA PRO A 477 -4.12 3.39 6.09
C PRO A 477 -2.95 2.42 6.15
N GLY A 478 -2.66 1.74 5.04
CA GLY A 478 -1.56 0.76 4.94
C GLY A 478 -0.17 1.34 5.24
N SER A 479 0.00 2.66 5.06
CA SER A 479 1.20 3.42 5.45
C SER A 479 1.51 3.33 6.95
N THR A 480 0.53 2.98 7.80
CA THR A 480 0.75 2.74 9.23
C THR A 480 1.71 1.57 9.47
N ILE A 481 1.80 0.61 8.55
CA ILE A 481 2.80 -0.47 8.65
C ILE A 481 4.22 0.12 8.67
N THR A 482 4.50 1.14 7.87
CA THR A 482 5.78 1.86 7.88
C THR A 482 6.06 2.48 9.24
N ILE A 483 5.04 3.10 9.84
CA ILE A 483 5.13 3.72 11.18
C ILE A 483 5.51 2.65 12.21
N LEU A 484 4.80 1.52 12.23
CA LEU A 484 5.10 0.42 13.15
C LEU A 484 6.52 -0.13 12.97
N ILE A 485 7.00 -0.27 11.73
CA ILE A 485 8.37 -0.73 11.46
C ILE A 485 9.40 0.25 12.04
N ILE A 486 9.23 1.55 11.80
CA ILE A 486 10.17 2.58 12.27
C ILE A 486 10.20 2.63 13.80
N ILE A 487 9.04 2.59 14.46
CA ILE A 487 8.94 2.63 15.92
C ILE A 487 9.52 1.37 16.56
N LEU A 488 9.32 0.21 15.94
CA LEU A 488 9.95 -1.03 16.35
C LEU A 488 11.48 -0.90 16.25
N GLU A 489 12.01 -0.46 15.10
CA GLU A 489 13.46 -0.23 14.89
C GLU A 489 14.04 0.75 15.92
N ALA A 490 13.32 1.84 16.25
CA ALA A 490 13.73 2.81 17.26
C ALA A 490 13.76 2.23 18.67
N SER A 491 12.91 1.24 18.98
CA SER A 491 12.80 0.61 20.30
C SER A 491 13.81 -0.54 20.51
N LEU A 492 14.38 -1.12 19.45
CA LEU A 492 15.30 -2.26 19.54
C LEU A 492 16.57 -2.02 20.38
N PRO A 493 17.25 -0.86 20.30
CA PRO A 493 18.45 -0.62 21.10
C PRO A 493 18.16 -0.64 22.61
N ASP A 494 17.01 -0.11 23.00
CA ASP A 494 16.60 0.02 24.41
C ASP A 494 16.31 -1.32 25.09
N LEU A 495 16.05 -2.38 24.32
CA LEU A 495 15.91 -3.74 24.83
C LEU A 495 17.20 -4.30 25.45
N LYS A 496 18.37 -3.78 25.05
CA LYS A 496 19.69 -4.23 25.53
C LYS A 496 20.25 -3.36 26.65
N VAL A 497 19.54 -2.30 27.02
CA VAL A 497 19.99 -1.35 28.06
C VAL A 497 19.82 -1.98 29.45
N SER A 498 20.77 -1.69 30.35
CA SER A 498 20.78 -2.25 31.71
C SER A 498 19.64 -1.73 32.61
N ASP A 499 19.06 -0.58 32.26
CA ASP A 499 17.95 0.04 32.98
C ASP A 499 16.65 -0.74 32.74
N ASP A 500 16.07 -1.26 33.82
CA ASP A 500 14.86 -2.08 33.78
C ASP A 500 13.62 -1.30 33.32
N ILE A 501 13.51 0.00 33.63
CA ILE A 501 12.37 0.84 33.25
C ILE A 501 12.41 1.06 31.73
N VAL A 502 13.59 1.41 31.20
CA VAL A 502 13.81 1.60 29.76
C VAL A 502 13.50 0.32 28.99
N ARG A 503 13.98 -0.83 29.48
CA ARG A 503 13.72 -2.13 28.86
C ARG A 503 12.24 -2.50 28.90
N MET A 504 11.54 -2.19 29.99
CA MET A 504 10.10 -2.43 30.13
C MET A 504 9.29 -1.56 29.17
N GLN A 505 9.65 -0.29 29.00
CA GLN A 505 9.02 0.60 28.02
C GLN A 505 9.22 0.11 26.59
N ALA A 506 10.46 -0.25 26.22
CA ALA A 506 10.74 -0.80 24.89
C ALA A 506 9.94 -2.08 24.63
N MET A 507 9.83 -2.96 25.63
CA MET A 507 9.01 -4.17 25.54
C MET A 507 7.51 -3.84 25.35
N SER A 508 6.98 -2.84 26.06
CA SER A 508 5.60 -2.36 25.89
C SER A 508 5.36 -1.87 24.46
N ASN A 509 6.28 -1.08 23.90
CA ASN A 509 6.18 -0.60 22.52
C ASN A 509 6.19 -1.77 21.51
N LEU A 510 7.00 -2.80 21.75
CA LEU A 510 7.02 -4.01 20.91
C LEU A 510 5.67 -4.73 20.92
N TYR A 511 5.07 -4.93 22.10
CA TYR A 511 3.75 -5.57 22.22
C TYR A 511 2.67 -4.77 21.52
N ALA A 512 2.63 -3.45 21.70
CA ALA A 512 1.66 -2.60 21.03
C ALA A 512 1.82 -2.61 19.50
N CYS A 513 3.06 -2.63 18.99
CA CYS A 513 3.30 -2.78 17.55
C CYS A 513 2.86 -4.16 17.03
N GLU A 514 3.09 -5.23 17.79
CA GLU A 514 2.65 -6.59 17.45
C GLU A 514 1.12 -6.67 17.40
N GLU A 515 0.45 -6.11 18.41
CA GLU A 515 -1.01 -6.09 18.49
C GLU A 515 -1.63 -5.26 17.35
N ALA A 516 -1.17 -4.02 17.16
CA ALA A 516 -1.61 -3.16 16.07
C ALA A 516 -1.41 -3.83 14.70
N ALA A 517 -0.27 -4.48 14.49
CA ALA A 517 0.00 -5.23 13.26
C ALA A 517 -0.95 -6.43 13.08
N GLY A 518 -1.31 -7.13 14.16
CA GLY A 518 -2.29 -8.22 14.13
C GLY A 518 -3.66 -7.78 13.61
N TYR A 519 -4.13 -6.60 14.04
CA TYR A 519 -5.38 -6.01 13.52
C TYR A 519 -5.25 -5.57 12.06
N LEU A 520 -4.17 -4.89 11.72
CA LEU A 520 -3.93 -4.44 10.34
C LEU A 520 -3.71 -5.60 9.36
N LEU A 521 -3.24 -6.77 9.81
CA LEU A 521 -3.01 -7.95 8.99
C LEU A 521 -4.26 -8.43 8.25
N GLN A 522 -5.44 -8.19 8.84
CA GLN A 522 -6.73 -8.54 8.21
C GLN A 522 -6.98 -7.75 6.92
N THR A 523 -6.41 -6.56 6.81
CA THR A 523 -6.58 -5.64 5.66
C THR A 523 -5.33 -5.57 4.78
N TYR A 524 -4.15 -5.62 5.42
CA TYR A 524 -2.84 -5.41 4.83
C TYR A 524 -1.89 -6.55 5.20
N PRO A 525 -1.76 -7.57 4.33
CA PRO A 525 -0.86 -8.69 4.58
C PRO A 525 0.60 -8.31 4.89
N ALA A 526 1.09 -7.17 4.40
CA ALA A 526 2.44 -6.68 4.73
C ALA A 526 2.67 -6.42 6.24
N ALA A 527 1.61 -6.34 7.06
CA ALA A 527 1.74 -6.25 8.52
C ALA A 527 2.44 -7.48 9.14
N GLU A 528 2.47 -8.62 8.45
CA GLU A 528 3.21 -9.82 8.86
C GLU A 528 4.70 -9.55 9.10
N ILE A 529 5.29 -8.59 8.38
CA ILE A 529 6.69 -8.18 8.56
C ILE A 529 6.90 -7.59 9.95
N VAL A 530 5.94 -6.80 10.46
CA VAL A 530 6.02 -6.20 11.79
C VAL A 530 5.94 -7.29 12.86
N LEU A 531 4.99 -8.24 12.70
CA LEU A 531 4.84 -9.38 13.60
C LEU A 531 6.12 -10.21 13.68
N SER A 532 6.68 -10.58 12.53
CA SER A 532 7.92 -11.37 12.45
C SER A 532 9.09 -10.65 13.11
N ARG A 533 9.26 -9.34 12.86
CA ARG A 533 10.33 -8.54 13.47
C ARG A 533 10.17 -8.42 14.99
N ALA A 534 8.97 -8.17 15.47
CA ALA A 534 8.69 -8.06 16.91
C ALA A 534 8.97 -9.38 17.63
N GLN A 535 8.52 -10.49 17.05
CA GLN A 535 8.71 -11.84 17.59
C GLN A 535 10.19 -12.25 17.60
N ASN A 536 10.93 -11.97 16.52
CA ASN A 536 12.36 -12.24 16.44
C ASN A 536 13.15 -11.42 17.47
N ALA A 537 12.84 -10.13 17.64
CA ALA A 537 13.47 -9.28 18.64
C ALA A 537 13.27 -9.81 20.07
N ARG A 538 12.04 -10.27 20.38
CA ARG A 538 11.73 -10.91 21.67
C ARG A 538 12.43 -12.25 21.83
N GLY A 539 12.48 -13.07 20.77
CA GLY A 539 13.18 -14.35 20.75
C GLY A 539 14.67 -14.21 21.08
N HIS A 540 15.34 -13.21 20.50
CA HIS A 540 16.74 -12.92 20.80
C HIS A 540 16.96 -12.48 22.25
N LEU A 541 16.04 -11.69 22.81
CA LEU A 541 16.14 -11.23 24.20
C LEU A 541 15.94 -12.37 25.21
N LEU A 542 15.09 -13.34 24.88
CA LEU A 542 14.82 -14.52 25.72
C LEU A 542 15.81 -15.68 25.47
N GLY A 543 16.77 -15.53 24.56
CA GLY A 543 17.72 -16.59 24.19
C GLY A 543 17.07 -17.77 23.46
N LEU A 544 15.89 -17.55 22.84
CA LEU A 544 15.10 -18.57 22.16
C LEU A 544 15.46 -18.73 20.67
N THR A 545 16.21 -17.79 20.10
CA THR A 545 16.72 -17.83 18.72
C THR A 545 18.25 -17.74 18.70
N ALA A 546 18.91 -18.76 18.17
CA ALA A 546 20.36 -18.76 17.94
C ALA A 546 20.69 -18.01 16.64
N THR A 547 21.79 -17.26 16.66
CA THR A 547 22.33 -16.42 15.56
C THR A 547 22.57 -17.18 14.28
#